data_AF-A0AAP6H217-F1
#
_entry.id   AF-A0AAP6H217-F1
#
_cell.length_a   1.000
_cell.length_b   1.000
_cell.length_c   1.000
_cell.angle_alpha   90.00
_cell.angle_beta   90.00
_cell.angle_gamma   90.00
#
_symmetry.space_group_name_H-M   'P 1'
#
loop_
_entity.id
_entity.type
_entity.pdbx_description
1 polymer ?
#
loop_
_entity_poly.entity_id
_entity_poly.type
_entity_poly.pdbx_seq_one_letter_code
_entity_poly.pdbx_strand_id
1 'polypeptide(L)'
;MNTNVADIDEAVPIEACPRPQPDASGATHDWRVREYQDGGVDHVEVRDGTGRVQLVIAYAAGVFWALHVGFPTARVSLPNWRLKLPEGASATEVYAGTRFSLTRFSRGEEAVWRIQPA
;
A
#
# COMPACT_ATOMS: atom_id res chain seq x y z
N MET A 1 34.79 -35.89 -38.29
CA MET A 1 34.59 -34.43 -38.14
C MET A 1 33.34 -34.27 -37.32
N ASN A 2 33.51 -34.04 -36.02
CA ASN A 2 32.46 -34.03 -35.02
C ASN A 2 32.14 -32.57 -34.72
N THR A 3 30.92 -32.11 -34.98
CA THR A 3 30.46 -30.78 -34.57
C THR A 3 29.68 -30.95 -33.28
N ASN A 4 30.26 -30.46 -32.18
CA ASN A 4 29.63 -30.35 -30.88
C ASN A 4 28.37 -29.48 -30.97
N VAL A 5 27.24 -30.00 -30.50
CA VAL A 5 26.10 -29.19 -30.08
C VAL A 5 26.15 -29.16 -28.56
N ALA A 6 26.67 -28.07 -28.02
CA ALA A 6 26.59 -27.73 -26.61
C ALA A 6 26.32 -26.22 -26.51
N ASP A 7 25.56 -25.86 -25.48
CA ASP A 7 25.13 -24.51 -25.06
C ASP A 7 23.96 -23.87 -25.81
N ILE A 8 22.76 -24.14 -25.28
CA ILE A 8 21.71 -23.12 -25.20
C ILE A 8 21.16 -23.16 -23.76
N ASP A 9 21.88 -22.55 -22.82
CA ASP A 9 21.34 -22.16 -21.52
C ASP A 9 22.04 -20.87 -21.05
N GLU A 10 21.83 -19.77 -21.79
CA GLU A 10 22.06 -18.43 -21.24
C GLU A 10 20.73 -17.90 -20.70
N ALA A 11 20.46 -18.21 -19.43
CA ALA A 11 19.47 -17.48 -18.65
C ALA A 11 19.97 -16.03 -18.49
N VAL A 12 19.31 -15.10 -19.19
CA VAL A 12 19.53 -13.66 -19.01
C VAL A 12 19.27 -13.30 -17.55
N PRO A 13 20.24 -12.73 -16.81
CA PRO A 13 20.01 -12.30 -15.45
C PRO A 13 19.06 -11.09 -15.49
N ILE A 14 17.84 -11.28 -14.99
CA ILE A 14 16.93 -10.20 -14.65
C ILE A 14 17.61 -9.38 -13.56
N GLU A 15 18.10 -8.18 -13.90
CA GLU A 15 18.53 -7.21 -12.90
C GLU A 15 17.38 -7.01 -11.92
N ALA A 16 17.55 -7.54 -10.70
CA ALA A 16 16.62 -7.28 -9.62
C ALA A 16 16.65 -5.78 -9.36
N CYS A 17 15.53 -5.09 -9.65
CA CYS A 17 15.32 -3.71 -9.22
C CYS A 17 15.78 -3.57 -7.76
N PRO A 18 16.59 -2.54 -7.41
CA PRO A 18 17.07 -2.40 -6.04
C PRO A 18 15.85 -2.33 -5.12
N ARG A 19 15.76 -3.28 -4.17
CA ARG A 19 14.69 -3.24 -3.15
C ARG A 19 14.79 -1.90 -2.43
N PRO A 20 13.71 -1.10 -2.36
CA PRO A 20 13.70 0.04 -1.47
C PRO A 20 13.91 -0.46 -0.03
N GLN A 21 14.97 0.04 0.61
CA GLN A 21 15.28 -0.22 2.01
C GLN A 21 14.18 0.41 2.89
N PRO A 22 13.59 -0.34 3.84
CA PRO A 22 12.50 0.17 4.64
C PRO A 22 13.02 1.01 5.79
N ASP A 23 13.12 2.34 5.65
CA ASP A 23 13.38 3.23 6.78
C ASP A 23 12.62 4.57 6.66
N ALA A 24 11.48 4.63 7.34
CA ALA A 24 10.87 5.79 8.03
C ALA A 24 9.42 5.41 8.44
N SER A 25 9.22 4.81 9.62
CA SER A 25 8.87 5.48 10.88
C SER A 25 7.48 6.13 10.91
N GLY A 26 6.52 5.40 11.51
CA GLY A 26 5.20 5.90 11.87
C GLY A 26 4.19 4.80 12.25
N ALA A 27 4.60 3.74 12.92
CA ALA A 27 3.71 2.65 13.31
C ALA A 27 3.01 2.98 14.64
N THR A 28 1.70 3.23 14.60
CA THR A 28 0.84 2.90 15.75
C THR A 28 0.87 1.38 15.92
N HIS A 29 1.06 0.89 17.15
CA HIS A 29 1.67 -0.39 17.55
C HIS A 29 1.32 -1.72 16.81
N ASP A 30 0.35 -1.74 15.89
CA ASP A 30 -0.08 -2.93 15.14
C ASP A 30 -0.08 -2.74 13.61
N TRP A 31 0.30 -1.58 13.08
CA TRP A 31 0.28 -1.29 11.65
C TRP A 31 1.68 -1.16 11.07
N ARG A 32 1.93 -1.83 9.93
CA ARG A 32 3.16 -1.68 9.15
C ARG A 32 2.84 -0.99 7.85
N VAL A 33 3.47 0.15 7.63
CA VAL A 33 3.31 0.93 6.40
C VAL A 33 4.58 0.86 5.59
N ARG A 34 4.46 0.63 4.28
CA ARG A 34 5.57 0.66 3.35
C ARG A 34 5.25 1.59 2.20
N GLU A 35 6.11 2.58 1.99
CA GLU A 35 6.10 3.40 0.79
C GLU A 35 6.99 2.76 -0.28
N TYR A 36 6.55 2.81 -1.53
CA TYR A 36 7.36 2.39 -2.67
C TYR A 36 6.88 3.05 -3.95
N GLN A 37 7.73 3.09 -4.96
CA GLN A 37 7.40 3.60 -6.28
C GLN A 37 7.37 2.44 -7.27
N ASP A 38 6.32 2.36 -8.08
CA ASP A 38 6.18 1.37 -9.15
C ASP A 38 5.66 2.05 -10.42
N GLY A 39 6.36 1.88 -11.54
CA GLY A 39 5.99 2.52 -12.81
C GLY A 39 5.88 4.06 -12.77
N GLY A 40 6.60 4.73 -11.86
CA GLY A 40 6.48 6.18 -11.67
C GLY A 40 5.32 6.63 -10.77
N VAL A 41 4.58 5.68 -10.18
CA VAL A 41 3.45 5.93 -9.29
C VAL A 41 3.87 5.67 -7.85
N ASP A 42 3.57 6.63 -6.97
CA ASP A 42 3.84 6.51 -5.54
C ASP A 42 2.77 5.63 -4.89
N HIS A 43 3.20 4.62 -4.14
CA HIS A 43 2.34 3.69 -3.45
C HIS A 43 2.60 3.69 -1.95
N VAL A 44 1.54 3.51 -1.18
CA VAL A 44 1.55 3.28 0.25
C VAL A 44 0.77 2.00 0.53
N GLU A 45 1.48 0.96 0.97
CA GLU A 45 0.91 -0.31 1.39
C GLU A 45 0.81 -0.37 2.91
N VAL A 46 -0.39 -0.68 3.41
CA VAL A 46 -0.68 -0.82 4.83
C VAL A 46 -0.96 -2.29 5.14
N ARG A 47 -0.20 -2.83 6.08
CA ARG A 47 -0.35 -4.18 6.63
C ARG A 47 -0.72 -4.13 8.10
N ASP A 48 -1.54 -5.08 8.52
CA ASP A 48 -1.77 -5.32 9.94
C ASP A 48 -0.59 -6.05 10.62
N GLY A 49 -0.70 -6.27 11.93
CA GLY A 49 0.33 -6.92 12.74
C GLY A 49 0.58 -8.38 12.35
N THR A 50 -0.35 -9.02 11.64
CA THR A 50 -0.19 -10.38 11.09
C THR A 50 0.57 -10.37 9.75
N GLY A 51 0.85 -9.18 9.20
CA GLY A 51 1.52 -9.00 7.92
C GLY A 51 0.58 -9.06 6.71
N ARG A 52 -0.73 -9.18 6.92
CA ARG A 52 -1.71 -9.17 5.86
C ARG A 52 -1.91 -7.74 5.36
N VAL A 53 -1.89 -7.58 4.04
CA VAL A 53 -2.18 -6.28 3.40
C VAL A 53 -3.65 -5.98 3.55
N GLN A 54 -3.95 -4.84 4.17
CA GLN A 54 -5.31 -4.35 4.38
C GLN A 54 -5.67 -3.28 3.35
N LEU A 55 -4.71 -2.49 2.89
CA LEU A 55 -4.94 -1.41 1.95
C LEU A 55 -3.68 -1.07 1.15
N VAL A 56 -3.84 -0.77 -0.13
CA VAL A 56 -2.80 -0.10 -0.93
C VAL A 56 -3.41 1.16 -1.52
N ILE A 57 -2.75 2.29 -1.29
CA ILE A 57 -3.07 3.57 -1.91
C ILE A 57 -2.01 3.87 -2.96
N ALA A 58 -2.45 4.21 -4.17
CA ALA A 58 -1.59 4.76 -5.21
C ALA A 58 -1.92 6.24 -5.43
N TYR A 59 -0.88 7.05 -5.65
CA TYR A 59 -1.00 8.46 -5.99
C TYR A 59 -0.34 8.71 -7.34
N ALA A 60 -1.16 9.06 -8.32
CA ALA A 60 -0.71 9.33 -9.69
C ALA A 60 -1.41 10.58 -10.22
N ALA A 61 -0.64 11.51 -10.79
CA ALA A 61 -1.16 12.73 -11.44
C ALA A 61 -2.19 13.51 -10.60
N GLY A 62 -1.98 13.62 -9.27
CA GLY A 62 -2.90 14.35 -8.39
C GLY A 62 -4.11 13.55 -7.90
N VAL A 63 -4.23 12.27 -8.28
CA VAL A 63 -5.40 11.44 -7.97
C VAL A 63 -5.00 10.28 -7.06
N PHE A 64 -5.81 10.06 -6.03
CA PHE A 64 -5.70 8.90 -5.14
C PHE A 64 -6.53 7.73 -5.66
N TRP A 65 -5.89 6.56 -5.73
CA TRP A 65 -6.50 5.29 -6.06
C TRP A 65 -6.38 4.35 -4.86
N ALA A 66 -7.48 3.72 -4.46
CA ALA A 66 -7.47 2.67 -3.47
C ALA A 66 -7.57 1.32 -4.19
N LEU A 67 -6.53 0.49 -4.09
CA LEU A 67 -6.52 -0.82 -4.72
C LEU A 67 -7.15 -1.85 -3.79
N HIS A 68 -7.90 -2.77 -4.38
CA HIS A 68 -8.52 -3.87 -3.65
C HIS A 68 -7.43 -4.87 -3.26
N VAL A 69 -7.33 -5.17 -1.96
CA VAL A 69 -6.38 -6.18 -1.47
C VAL A 69 -7.11 -7.16 -0.57
N GLY A 70 -7.44 -8.33 -1.13
CA GLY A 70 -8.14 -9.40 -0.43
C GLY A 70 -9.60 -9.09 -0.06
N PHE A 71 -10.20 -9.97 0.74
CA PHE A 71 -11.58 -9.87 1.21
C PHE A 71 -11.66 -9.94 2.75
N PRO A 72 -12.47 -9.09 3.43
CA PRO A 72 -13.28 -8.03 2.85
C PRO A 72 -12.43 -6.88 2.31
N THR A 73 -12.88 -6.27 1.22
CA THR A 73 -12.21 -5.11 0.63
C THR A 73 -12.29 -3.92 1.59
N ALA A 74 -11.15 -3.26 1.82
CA ALA A 74 -11.13 -2.03 2.61
C ALA A 74 -12.07 -0.96 2.01
N ARG A 75 -12.93 -0.38 2.86
CA ARG A 75 -13.77 0.76 2.47
C ARG A 75 -12.96 2.03 2.62
N VAL A 76 -12.72 2.74 1.51
CA VAL A 76 -11.87 3.94 1.50
C VAL A 76 -12.68 5.18 1.12
N SER A 77 -12.62 6.20 1.98
CA SER A 77 -13.16 7.53 1.82
C SER A 77 -12.08 8.43 1.20
N LEU A 78 -12.18 8.62 -0.11
CA LEU A 78 -11.26 9.42 -0.92
C LEU A 78 -11.58 10.92 -0.79
N PRO A 79 -10.64 11.82 -1.11
CA PRO A 79 -10.88 13.27 -1.06
C PRO A 79 -12.10 13.70 -1.88
N ASN A 80 -12.24 13.13 -3.08
CA ASN A 80 -13.31 13.45 -4.02
C ASN A 80 -14.57 12.58 -3.82
N TRP A 81 -14.51 11.56 -2.95
CA TRP A 81 -15.62 10.66 -2.65
C TRP A 81 -15.63 10.31 -1.17
N ARG A 82 -16.43 11.04 -0.39
CA ARG A 82 -16.50 10.87 1.05
C ARG A 82 -17.55 9.83 1.42
N LEU A 83 -17.09 8.74 2.04
CA LEU A 83 -17.96 7.75 2.65
C LEU A 83 -18.45 8.22 4.03
N LYS A 84 -19.68 7.84 4.39
CA LYS A 84 -20.19 7.96 5.75
C LYS A 84 -19.33 7.10 6.69
N LEU A 85 -18.88 7.70 7.79
CA LEU A 85 -18.13 6.99 8.82
C LEU A 85 -19.08 6.20 9.73
N PRO A 86 -18.65 5.08 10.32
CA PRO A 86 -19.43 4.39 11.34
C PRO A 86 -19.64 5.32 12.54
N GLU A 87 -20.87 5.36 13.07
CA GLU A 87 -21.21 6.20 14.21
C GLU A 87 -20.52 5.69 15.48
N GLY A 88 -19.86 6.57 16.22
CA GLY A 88 -19.04 6.20 17.39
C GLY A 88 -17.76 5.45 17.04
N ALA A 89 -17.26 5.54 15.81
CA ALA A 89 -15.98 4.95 15.42
C ALA A 89 -14.79 5.60 16.14
N SER A 90 -13.85 4.77 16.60
CA SER A 90 -12.54 5.23 17.05
C SER A 90 -11.67 5.57 15.85
N ALA A 91 -11.01 6.72 15.90
CA ALA A 91 -10.06 7.16 14.90
C ALA A 91 -8.64 6.74 15.28
N THR A 92 -7.92 6.11 14.35
CA THR A 92 -6.52 5.74 14.50
C THR A 92 -5.76 6.26 13.29
N GLU A 93 -4.79 7.13 13.52
CA GLU A 93 -3.86 7.51 12.45
C GLU A 93 -2.91 6.35 12.18
N VAL A 94 -2.91 5.87 10.94
CA VAL A 94 -2.12 4.72 10.49
C VAL A 94 -0.92 5.17 9.69
N TYR A 95 -1.03 6.31 9.01
CA TYR A 95 0.04 6.87 8.21
C TYR A 95 -0.07 8.40 8.19
N ALA A 96 1.06 9.08 8.27
CA ALA A 96 1.19 10.51 8.10
C ALA A 96 2.43 10.79 7.25
N GLY A 97 2.21 11.16 5.98
CA GLY A 97 3.27 11.53 5.06
C GLY A 97 3.10 12.95 4.53
N THR A 98 4.06 13.39 3.72
CA THR A 98 4.12 14.76 3.19
C THR A 98 2.97 15.11 2.25
N ARG A 99 2.35 14.11 1.60
CA ARG A 99 1.26 14.33 0.63
C ARG A 99 -0.13 14.10 1.18
N PHE A 100 -0.25 13.19 2.15
CA PHE A 100 -1.53 12.83 2.76
C PHE A 100 -1.31 12.11 4.08
N SER A 101 -2.35 12.10 4.90
CA SER A 101 -2.49 11.20 6.03
C SER A 101 -3.63 10.20 5.81
N LEU A 102 -3.50 9.05 6.46
CA LEU A 102 -4.46 7.97 6.44
C LEU A 102 -4.95 7.71 7.86
N THR A 103 -6.24 7.92 8.06
CA THR A 103 -6.91 7.62 9.33
C THR A 103 -7.88 6.45 9.15
N ARG A 104 -7.77 5.43 10.00
CA ARG A 104 -8.74 4.35 10.08
C ARG A 104 -9.80 4.69 11.12
N PHE A 105 -11.06 4.76 10.70
CA PHE A 105 -12.23 4.87 11.58
C PHE A 105 -12.84 3.48 11.72
N SER A 106 -12.86 2.92 12.93
CA SER A 106 -13.43 1.58 13.15
C SER A 106 -14.34 1.48 14.35
N ARG A 107 -15.35 0.60 14.24
CA ARG A 107 -16.23 0.18 15.31
C ARG A 107 -16.61 -1.30 15.10
N GLY A 108 -16.15 -2.17 16.00
CA GLY A 108 -16.31 -3.62 15.82
C GLY A 108 -15.67 -4.09 14.52
N GLU A 109 -16.42 -4.79 13.69
CA GLU A 109 -15.96 -5.29 12.39
C GLU A 109 -16.03 -4.23 11.27
N GLU A 110 -16.76 -3.13 11.48
CA GLU A 110 -16.84 -2.06 10.50
C GLU A 110 -15.60 -1.15 10.57
N ALA A 111 -14.98 -0.94 9.41
CA ALA A 111 -13.89 0.02 9.27
C ALA A 111 -14.00 0.81 7.96
N VAL A 112 -13.74 2.11 8.06
CA VAL A 112 -13.59 3.02 6.92
C VAL A 112 -12.25 3.74 7.04
N TRP A 113 -11.45 3.65 5.99
CA TRP A 113 -10.19 4.36 5.86
C TRP A 113 -10.45 5.71 5.23
N ARG A 114 -9.87 6.78 5.74
CA ARG A 114 -10.00 8.13 5.16
C ARG A 114 -8.64 8.64 4.76
N ILE A 115 -8.55 9.11 3.51
CA ILE A 115 -7.40 9.85 3.02
C ILE A 115 -7.66 11.34 3.23
N GLN A 116 -6.72 12.01 3.88
CA GLN A 116 -6.71 13.45 4.03
C GLN A 116 -5.46 13.99 3.30
N PRO A 117 -5.61 14.72 2.18
CA PRO A 117 -4.49 15.41 1.56
C PRO A 117 -3.87 16.42 2.54
N ALA A 118 -2.56 16.57 2.47
CA ALA A 118 -1.82 17.60 3.22
C ALA A 118 -2.11 19.01 2.70
#